data_AF-A0A967AN88-F1
#
_entry.id   AF-A0A967AN88-F1
#
_cell.length_a   1.000
_cell.length_b   1.000
_cell.length_c   1.000
_cell.angle_alpha   90.00
_cell.angle_beta   90.00
_cell.angle_gamma   90.00
#
_symmetry.space_group_name_H-M   'P 1'
#
loop_
_entity.id
_entity.type
_entity.pdbx_description
1 polymer ?
#
loop_
_entity_poly.entity_id
_entity_poly.type
_entity_poly.pdbx_seq_one_letter_code
_entity_poly.pdbx_strand_id
1 'polypeptide(L)' 'MNYVALKMLFGDRAKYLMLLCGLGFAVMLIVQQGSIFWGLMMWSQASITNVNVPIWVTDPGIAQVDEVKPIADTA' A
#
# COMPACT_ATOMS: atom_id res chain seq x y z
N MET A 1 -2.44 -29.12 28.64
CA MET A 1 -3.77 -28.49 28.42
C MET A 1 -4.07 -28.14 26.96
N ASN A 2 -3.11 -27.73 26.12
CA ASN A 2 -3.38 -27.29 24.73
C ASN A 2 -3.74 -28.42 23.73
N TYR A 3 -3.45 -29.68 24.08
CA TYR A 3 -3.68 -30.83 23.21
C TYR A 3 -5.17 -31.05 22.88
N VAL A 4 -6.06 -30.82 23.86
CA VAL A 4 -7.52 -30.98 23.66
C VAL A 4 -8.06 -29.90 22.73
N ALA A 5 -7.57 -28.65 22.85
CA ALA A 5 -7.96 -27.55 21.98
C ALA A 5 -7.53 -27.78 20.51
N LEU A 6 -6.31 -28.26 20.28
CA LEU A 6 -5.86 -28.63 18.93
C LEU A 6 -6.71 -29.78 18.35
N LYS A 7 -7.06 -30.77 19.16
CA LYS A 7 -7.92 -31.88 18.73
C LYS A 7 -9.36 -31.42 18.40
N MET A 8 -9.88 -30.43 19.11
CA MET A 8 -11.17 -29.80 18.78
C MET A 8 -11.08 -28.97 17.49
N LEU A 9 -9.99 -28.23 17.28
CA LEU A 9 -9.77 -27.42 16.08
C LEU A 9 -9.68 -28.27 14.80
N PHE A 10 -8.94 -29.38 14.84
CA PHE A 10 -8.78 -30.30 13.71
C PHE A 10 -9.85 -31.40 13.61
N GLY A 11 -10.75 -31.47 14.60
CA GLY A 11 -11.79 -32.51 14.67
C GLY A 11 -12.80 -32.42 13.52
N ASP A 12 -13.12 -31.20 13.09
CA ASP A 12 -13.99 -30.92 11.94
C ASP A 12 -13.18 -30.34 10.78
N ARG A 13 -12.71 -31.24 9.90
CA ARG A 13 -11.81 -30.89 8.79
C ARG A 13 -12.45 -29.92 7.79
N ALA A 14 -13.77 -30.00 7.59
CA ALA A 14 -14.48 -29.13 6.66
C ALA A 14 -14.51 -27.69 7.18
N LYS A 15 -14.87 -27.49 8.47
CA LYS A 15 -14.84 -26.17 9.11
C LYS A 15 -13.43 -25.60 9.19
N TYR A 16 -12.44 -26.44 9.50
CA TYR A 16 -11.05 -26.02 9.56
C TYR A 16 -10.54 -25.51 8.20
N LEU A 17 -10.80 -26.25 7.11
CA LEU A 17 -10.43 -25.82 5.75
C LEU A 17 -11.15 -24.53 5.33
N MET A 18 -12.45 -24.42 5.61
CA MET A 18 -13.22 -23.21 5.32
C MET A 18 -12.63 -21.98 6.04
N LEU A 19 -12.30 -22.14 7.32
CA LEU A 19 -11.73 -21.05 8.13
C LEU A 19 -10.34 -20.66 7.62
N LEU A 20 -9.47 -21.63 7.32
CA LEU A 20 -8.13 -21.36 6.83
C LEU A 20 -8.15 -20.66 5.46
N CYS A 21 -8.99 -21.14 4.53
CA CYS A 21 -9.14 -20.52 3.22
C CYS A 21 -9.74 -19.10 3.32
N GLY A 22 -10.77 -18.92 4.15
CA GLY A 22 -11.40 -17.60 4.35
C GLY A 22 -10.45 -16.59 4.99
N LEU A 23 -9.72 -17.01 6.02
CA LEU A 23 -8.71 -16.16 6.67
C LEU A 23 -7.56 -15.84 5.73
N GLY A 24 -7.04 -16.85 5.01
CA GLY A 24 -5.98 -16.66 4.02
C GLY A 24 -6.39 -15.69 2.92
N PHE A 25 -7.62 -15.82 2.40
CA PHE A 25 -8.17 -14.92 1.39
C PHE A 25 -8.35 -13.49 1.92
N ALA A 26 -8.88 -13.32 3.14
CA ALA A 26 -9.02 -12.00 3.76
C ALA A 26 -7.65 -11.32 3.94
N VAL A 27 -6.64 -12.04 4.44
CA VAL A 27 -5.27 -11.53 4.57
C VAL A 27 -4.70 -11.17 3.20
N MET A 28 -4.89 -12.01 2.19
CA MET A 28 -4.45 -11.73 0.82
C MET A 28 -5.05 -10.43 0.29
N LEU A 29 -6.36 -10.19 0.48
CA LEU A 29 -7.02 -8.96 0.05
C LEU A 29 -6.47 -7.71 0.77
N ILE A 30 -6.22 -7.81 2.08
CA ILE A 30 -5.64 -6.71 2.87
C ILE A 30 -4.24 -6.38 2.34
N VAL A 31 -3.41 -7.39 2.11
CA VAL A 31 -2.05 -7.21 1.59
C VAL A 31 -2.07 -6.66 0.16
N GLN A 32 -2.98 -7.13 -0.69
CA GLN A 32 -3.13 -6.62 -2.05
C GLN A 32 -3.45 -5.13 -2.05
N GLN A 33 -4.46 -4.70 -1.28
CA GLN A 33 -4.85 -3.29 -1.21
C GLN A 33 -3.73 -2.44 -0.61
N GLY A 34 -3.04 -2.94 0.41
CA GLY A 34 -1.86 -2.28 0.98
C GLY A 34 -0.72 -2.12 -0.03
N SER A 35 -0.45 -3.16 -0.82
CA SER A 35 0.61 -3.13 -1.85
C SER A 35 0.28 -2.16 -2.98
N ILE A 36 -0.99 -2.05 -3.39
CA ILE A 36 -1.42 -1.09 -4.42
C ILE A 36 -1.21 0.34 -3.90
N PHE A 37 -1.65 0.61 -2.67
CA PHE A 37 -1.42 1.92 -2.03
C PHE A 37 0.07 2.26 -1.97
N TRP A 38 0.89 1.33 -1.50
CA TRP A 38 2.34 1.52 -1.42
C TRP A 38 2.98 1.76 -2.80
N GLY A 39 2.54 1.03 -3.82
CA GLY A 39 2.97 1.22 -5.20
C GLY A 39 2.63 2.61 -5.73
N LEU A 40 1.41 3.11 -5.47
CA LEU A 40 0.99 4.46 -5.86
C LEU A 40 1.81 5.54 -5.16
N MET A 41 2.10 5.37 -3.87
CA MET A 41 2.97 6.30 -3.12
C MET A 41 4.38 6.34 -3.69
N MET A 42 4.97 5.18 -4.00
CA MET A 42 6.30 5.10 -4.65
C MET A 42 6.29 5.73 -6.05
N TRP A 43 5.21 5.57 -6.80
CA TRP A 43 5.06 6.21 -8.10
C TRP A 43 4.93 7.73 -7.98
N SER A 44 4.18 8.24 -6.99
CA SER A 44 4.01 9.68 -6.77
C SER A 44 5.32 10.40 -6.42
N GLN A 45 6.30 9.72 -5.84
CA GLN A 45 7.64 10.29 -5.57
C GLN A 45 8.65 10.05 -6.70
N ALA A 46 8.24 9.36 -7.78
CA ALA A 46 9.15 8.98 -8.87
C ALA A 46 9.78 10.21 -9.52
N SER A 47 9.04 11.30 -9.70
CA SER A 47 9.53 12.53 -10.32
C SER A 47 10.68 13.17 -9.54
N ILE A 48 10.64 13.10 -8.21
CA ILE A 48 11.71 13.65 -7.35
C ILE A 48 12.90 12.68 -7.28
N THR A 49 12.62 11.38 -7.16
CA THR A 49 13.66 10.35 -6.96
C THR A 49 14.45 10.02 -8.23
N ASN A 50 13.83 10.10 -9.42
CA ASN A 50 14.51 9.80 -10.68
C ASN A 50 15.33 10.98 -11.21
N VAL A 51 15.06 12.22 -10.79
CA VAL A 51 15.81 13.40 -11.22
C VAL A 51 16.88 13.71 -10.18
N ASN A 52 18.14 13.38 -10.51
CA ASN A 52 19.27 13.64 -9.62
C ASN A 52 19.78 15.09 -9.78
N VAL A 53 19.07 16.03 -9.16
CA VAL A 53 19.45 17.45 -9.11
C VAL A 53 19.73 17.90 -7.68
N PRO A 54 20.73 18.78 -7.48
CA PRO A 54 21.14 19.21 -6.15
C PRO A 54 20.16 20.21 -5.50
N ILE A 55 19.34 20.90 -6.28
CA ILE A 55 18.42 21.94 -5.80
C ILE A 55 17.09 21.80 -6.54
N TRP A 56 15.99 21.84 -5.79
CA TRP A 56 14.62 21.88 -6.29
C TRP A 56 14.04 23.28 -6.06
N VAL A 57 13.42 23.85 -7.08
CA VAL A 57 12.73 25.15 -7.01
C VAL A 57 11.27 24.93 -7.35
N THR A 58 10.37 25.38 -6.47
CA THR A 58 8.92 25.24 -6.62
C THR A 58 8.20 26.50 -6.13
N ASP A 59 7.05 26.81 -6.74
CA ASP A 59 6.13 27.84 -6.23
C ASP A 59 5.48 27.36 -4.92
N PRO A 60 5.44 28.16 -3.84
CA PRO A 60 4.72 27.82 -2.61
C PRO A 60 3.21 27.54 -2.81
N GLY A 61 2.61 27.98 -3.92
CA GLY A 61 1.21 27.73 -4.25
C GLY A 61 0.92 26.42 -5.02
N ILE A 62 1.92 25.56 -5.26
CA ILE A 62 1.72 24.32 -6.01
C ILE A 62 1.16 23.20 -5.12
N ALA A 63 0.12 22.50 -5.58
CA ALA A 63 -0.45 21.38 -4.85
C ALA A 63 0.22 20.04 -5.21
N GLN A 64 0.69 19.89 -6.46
CA GLN A 64 1.31 18.66 -6.96
C GLN A 64 2.51 18.98 -7.85
N VAL A 65 3.62 18.29 -7.62
CA VAL A 65 4.90 18.53 -8.33
C VAL A 65 4.82 18.21 -9.83
N ASP A 66 3.98 17.26 -10.22
CA ASP A 66 3.76 16.90 -11.64
C ASP A 66 2.81 17.87 -12.37
N GLU A 67 2.19 18.81 -11.65
CA GLU A 67 1.32 19.79 -12.27
C GLU A 67 2.17 20.85 -12.99
N VAL A 68 2.12 20.85 -14.33
CA VAL A 68 2.83 21.85 -15.14
C VAL A 68 2.05 23.17 -15.08
N LYS A 69 2.26 23.91 -13.99
CA LYS A 69 1.76 25.27 -13.82
C LYS A 69 2.93 26.25 -13.96
N PRO A 70 2.89 27.16 -14.95
CA PRO A 70 3.93 28.18 -15.09
C PRO A 70 3.88 29.12 -13.87
N ILE A 71 5.07 29.46 -13.35
CA ILE A 71 5.21 30.48 -12.31
C ILE A 71 4.74 31.80 -12.92
N ALA A 72 3.80 32.48 -12.25
CA ALA A 72 3.27 33.74 -12.75
C ALA A 72 4.37 34.81 -12.81
N ASP A 73 4.49 35.49 -13.95
CA ASP A 73 5.47 36.54 -14.15
C ASP A 73 5.10 37.74 -13.27
N THR A 74 5.93 38.03 -12.26
CA THR A 74 5.74 39.19 -11.40
C THR A 74 6.49 40.36 -12.03
N ALA A 75 5.78 41.17 -12.82
CA ALA A 75 6.22 42.51 -13.22
C ALA A 75 5.97 43.52 -12.10
#